data_AF-A0A7S2AMG8-F1
#
_entry.id   AF-A0A7S2AMG8-F1
#
_cell.length_a   1.000
_cell.length_b   1.000
_cell.length_c   1.000
_cell.angle_alpha   90.00
_cell.angle_beta   90.00
_cell.angle_gamma   90.00
#
_symmetry.space_group_name_H-M   'P 1'
#
loop_
_entity.id
_entity.type
_entity.pdbx_description
1 polymer ?
#
loop_
_entity_poly.entity_id
_entity_poly.type
_entity_poly.pdbx_seq_one_letter_code
_entity_poly.pdbx_strand_id
1 'polypeptide(L)'
;QRWTSQLSLGEIQRLGFARLLLREGVRLTLFDEGTSALDLTHEATLYSLLTGNTRSYVSVAHRPQLYQWHSHVLVLEQNSQGKALGVSRFSDMAHYRQELEGLGAHRSEKTGLRLQPADGHTANGANGAGGKSENGASHANGVHV
;
A
#
# COMPACT_ATOMS: atom_id res chain seq x y z
N GLN A 1 -24.52 -8.27 24.78
CA GLN A 1 -23.40 -7.34 24.51
C GLN A 1 -22.63 -7.84 23.29
N ARG A 2 -22.21 -6.96 22.37
CA ARG A 2 -21.43 -7.37 21.19
C ARG A 2 -19.96 -7.49 21.58
N TRP A 3 -19.40 -8.70 21.53
CA TRP A 3 -18.00 -9.00 21.84
C TRP A 3 -16.99 -8.15 21.04
N THR A 4 -17.40 -7.66 19.87
CA THR A 4 -16.61 -6.74 19.03
C THR A 4 -16.34 -5.38 19.69
N SER A 5 -17.03 -5.00 20.76
CA SER A 5 -16.78 -3.75 21.48
C SER A 5 -15.69 -3.85 22.56
N GLN A 6 -15.13 -5.06 22.78
CA GLN A 6 -14.06 -5.30 23.76
C GLN A 6 -12.70 -5.51 23.10
N LEU A 7 -12.67 -5.70 21.78
CA LEU A 7 -11.45 -5.94 21.02
C LEU A 7 -11.10 -4.72 20.17
N SER A 8 -9.81 -4.41 20.12
CA SER A 8 -9.25 -3.47 19.15
C SER A 8 -9.44 -3.98 17.72
N LEU A 9 -9.39 -3.06 16.75
CA LEU A 9 -9.50 -3.41 15.33
C LEU A 9 -8.42 -4.42 14.90
N GLY A 10 -7.18 -4.25 15.39
CA GLY A 10 -6.09 -5.19 15.11
C GLY A 10 -6.33 -6.58 15.70
N GLU A 11 -6.97 -6.69 16.87
CA GLU A 11 -7.36 -7.98 17.45
C GLU A 11 -8.46 -8.66 16.64
N ILE A 12 -9.45 -7.89 16.17
CA ILE A 12 -10.51 -8.40 15.29
C ILE A 12 -9.90 -8.92 13.98
N GLN A 13 -8.96 -8.19 13.39
CA GLN A 13 -8.25 -8.61 12.18
C GLN A 13 -7.46 -9.91 12.42
N ARG A 14 -6.65 -9.98 13.49
CA ARG A 14 -5.93 -11.22 13.85
C ARG A 14 -6.87 -12.39 14.10
N LEU A 15 -8.01 -12.18 14.74
CA LEU A 15 -9.02 -13.21 14.95
C LEU A 15 -9.62 -13.69 13.62
N GLY A 16 -9.87 -12.79 12.67
CA GLY A 16 -10.29 -13.14 11.31
C GLY A 16 -9.29 -14.07 10.62
N PHE A 17 -8.00 -13.75 10.69
CA PHE A 17 -6.93 -14.60 10.17
C PHE A 17 -6.83 -15.94 10.90
N ALA A 18 -6.90 -15.96 12.23
CA ALA A 18 -6.88 -17.21 13.00
C ALA A 18 -8.01 -18.15 12.55
N ARG A 19 -9.22 -17.61 12.34
CA ARG A 19 -10.37 -18.40 11.85
C ARG A 19 -10.16 -18.95 10.45
N LEU A 20 -9.44 -18.22 9.59
CA LEU A 20 -9.10 -18.68 8.26
C LEU A 20 -8.03 -19.78 8.31
N LEU A 21 -6.97 -19.59 9.09
CA LEU A 21 -5.86 -20.54 9.20
C LEU A 21 -6.28 -21.87 9.83
N LEU A 22 -7.33 -21.87 10.66
CA LEU A 22 -7.91 -23.09 11.23
C LEU A 22 -8.80 -23.87 10.24
N ARG A 23 -9.12 -23.30 9.08
CA ARG A 23 -9.97 -23.97 8.08
C ARG A 23 -9.10 -24.71 7.07
N GLU A 24 -9.32 -26.02 6.99
CA GLU A 24 -8.69 -26.84 5.95
C GLU A 24 -9.37 -26.66 4.59
N GLY A 25 -8.60 -26.79 3.51
CA GLY A 25 -9.12 -26.84 2.14
C GLY A 25 -9.59 -25.50 1.55
N VAL A 26 -9.17 -24.36 2.11
CA VAL A 26 -9.51 -23.04 1.56
C VAL A 26 -8.78 -22.80 0.23
N ARG A 27 -9.56 -22.75 -0.85
CA ARG A 27 -9.04 -22.59 -2.22
C ARG A 27 -8.73 -21.14 -2.58
N LEU A 28 -9.56 -20.20 -2.10
CA LEU A 28 -9.45 -18.78 -2.39
C LEU A 28 -9.84 -17.99 -1.15
N THR A 29 -9.02 -17.00 -0.82
CA THR A 29 -9.31 -16.02 0.22
C THR A 29 -9.33 -14.61 -0.36
N LEU A 30 -10.28 -13.79 0.10
CA LEU A 30 -10.38 -12.38 -0.27
C LEU A 30 -10.25 -11.52 1.00
N PHE A 31 -9.39 -10.52 0.96
CA PHE A 31 -9.21 -9.56 2.04
C PHE A 31 -9.50 -8.15 1.55
N ASP A 32 -10.32 -7.41 2.29
CA ASP A 32 -10.51 -5.98 2.07
C ASP A 32 -9.90 -5.23 3.27
N GLU A 33 -8.76 -4.58 3.04
CA GLU A 33 -7.98 -3.87 4.07
C GLU A 33 -7.75 -4.69 5.35
N GLY A 34 -7.63 -6.02 5.21
CA GLY A 34 -7.67 -6.98 6.32
C GLY A 34 -6.53 -6.88 7.33
N THR A 35 -5.50 -6.09 7.03
CA THR A 35 -4.31 -5.88 7.87
C THR A 35 -4.02 -4.41 8.15
N SER A 36 -4.97 -3.51 7.84
CA SER A 36 -4.80 -2.05 7.98
C SER A 36 -4.50 -1.58 9.40
N ALA A 37 -4.96 -2.32 10.42
CA ALA A 37 -4.74 -1.99 11.83
C ALA A 37 -3.57 -2.75 12.46
N LEU A 38 -2.74 -3.42 11.65
CA LEU A 38 -1.57 -4.17 12.11
C LEU A 38 -0.27 -3.44 11.77
N ASP A 39 0.70 -3.55 12.67
CA ASP A 39 2.08 -3.18 12.38
C ASP A 39 2.72 -4.11 11.32
N LEU A 40 3.89 -3.71 10.85
CA LEU A 40 4.61 -4.41 9.78
C LEU A 40 4.98 -5.85 10.16
N THR A 41 5.38 -6.08 11.41
CA THR A 41 5.84 -7.38 11.90
C THR A 41 4.69 -8.38 11.96
N HIS A 42 3.56 -7.96 12.52
CA HIS A 42 2.36 -8.80 12.60
C HIS A 42 1.74 -9.04 11.22
N GLU A 43 1.72 -8.03 10.35
CA GLU A 43 1.26 -8.23 8.96
C GLU A 43 2.12 -9.27 8.23
N ALA A 44 3.45 -9.14 8.28
CA ALA A 44 4.36 -10.08 7.64
C ALA A 44 4.16 -11.52 8.16
N THR A 45 3.95 -11.66 9.48
CA THR A 45 3.68 -12.96 10.11
C THR A 45 2.40 -13.58 9.53
N LEU A 46 1.33 -12.80 9.41
CA LEU A 46 0.06 -13.28 8.89
C LEU A 46 0.14 -13.68 7.41
N TYR A 47 0.79 -12.89 6.56
CA TYR A 47 0.95 -13.25 5.14
C TYR A 47 1.87 -14.47 4.92
N SER A 48 2.89 -14.63 5.76
CA SER A 48 3.72 -15.85 5.76
C SER A 48 2.87 -17.09 6.06
N LEU A 49 2.02 -17.02 7.10
CA LEU A 49 1.10 -18.11 7.45
C LEU A 49 0.06 -18.37 6.34
N LEU A 50 -0.46 -17.32 5.69
CA LEU A 50 -1.41 -17.48 4.57
C LEU A 50 -0.82 -18.23 3.38
N THR A 51 0.43 -17.92 3.04
CA THR A 51 1.11 -18.51 1.88
C THR A 51 1.29 -20.02 2.06
N GLY A 52 1.39 -20.50 3.31
CA GLY A 52 1.45 -21.93 3.61
C GLY A 52 0.09 -22.65 3.73
N ASN A 53 -1.00 -21.91 3.98
CA ASN A 53 -2.30 -22.50 4.34
C ASN A 53 -3.42 -22.28 3.31
N THR A 54 -3.23 -21.39 2.35
CA THR A 54 -4.24 -21.07 1.33
C THR A 54 -3.69 -21.31 -0.06
N ARG A 55 -4.53 -21.82 -0.98
CA ARG A 55 -4.07 -22.07 -2.36
C ARG A 55 -3.88 -20.78 -3.16
N SER A 56 -4.73 -19.79 -2.92
CA SER A 56 -4.67 -18.48 -3.59
C SER A 56 -5.36 -17.45 -2.71
N TYR A 57 -4.93 -16.19 -2.82
CA TYR A 57 -5.63 -15.07 -2.20
C TYR A 57 -5.53 -13.81 -3.05
N VAL A 58 -6.47 -12.90 -2.81
CA VAL A 58 -6.49 -11.53 -3.32
C VAL A 58 -6.69 -10.62 -2.13
N SER A 59 -5.95 -9.52 -2.05
CA SER A 59 -6.12 -8.55 -0.98
C SER A 59 -6.46 -7.17 -1.55
N VAL A 60 -6.75 -6.24 -0.66
CA VAL A 60 -6.83 -4.81 -0.97
C VAL A 60 -5.95 -4.13 0.06
N ALA A 61 -4.95 -3.41 -0.44
CA ALA A 61 -3.92 -2.83 0.40
C ALA A 61 -3.28 -1.61 -0.25
N HIS A 62 -3.17 -0.54 0.52
CA HIS A 62 -2.50 0.70 0.08
C HIS A 62 -1.01 0.75 0.43
N ARG A 63 -0.44 -0.35 0.93
CA ARG A 63 0.92 -0.36 1.54
C ARG A 63 1.92 -1.13 0.67
N PRO A 64 2.98 -0.49 0.12
CA PRO A 64 3.92 -1.12 -0.80
C PRO A 64 4.67 -2.35 -0.26
N GLN A 65 4.85 -2.46 1.05
CA GLN A 65 5.46 -3.63 1.69
C GLN A 65 4.70 -4.93 1.40
N LEU A 66 3.42 -4.84 1.04
CA LEU A 66 2.61 -6.02 0.71
C LEU A 66 2.89 -6.59 -0.68
N TYR A 67 3.58 -5.85 -1.54
CA TYR A 67 3.92 -6.32 -2.89
C TYR A 67 4.77 -7.59 -2.86
N GLN A 68 5.58 -7.81 -1.82
CA GLN A 68 6.41 -9.02 -1.72
C GLN A 68 5.60 -10.31 -1.52
N TRP A 69 4.35 -10.19 -1.05
CA TRP A 69 3.47 -11.32 -0.80
C TRP A 69 2.59 -11.65 -2.01
N HIS A 70 2.48 -10.75 -2.97
CA HIS A 70 1.59 -10.91 -4.12
C HIS A 70 2.37 -11.25 -5.40
N SER A 71 1.74 -12.03 -6.28
CA SER A 71 2.30 -12.37 -7.59
C SER A 71 1.89 -11.39 -8.69
N HIS A 72 0.74 -10.74 -8.52
CA HIS A 72 0.12 -9.83 -9.48
C HIS A 72 -0.44 -8.60 -8.76
N VAL A 73 -0.70 -7.52 -9.50
CA VAL A 73 -1.39 -6.31 -9.03
C VAL A 73 -2.53 -5.98 -9.97
N LEU A 74 -3.59 -5.41 -9.40
CA LEU A 74 -4.66 -4.75 -10.12
C LEU A 74 -4.67 -3.26 -9.72
N VAL A 75 -4.24 -2.37 -10.62
CA VAL A 75 -4.33 -0.93 -10.36
C VAL A 75 -5.70 -0.45 -10.84
N LEU A 76 -6.40 0.27 -9.96
CA LEU A 76 -7.69 0.87 -10.27
C LEU A 76 -7.50 2.36 -10.51
N GLU A 77 -8.12 2.87 -11.58
CA GLU A 77 -8.24 4.30 -11.78
C GLU A 77 -9.33 4.84 -10.87
N GLN A 78 -9.08 5.97 -10.22
CA GLN A 78 -10.05 6.64 -9.36
C GLN A 78 -10.23 8.08 -9.81
N ASN A 79 -11.47 8.58 -9.72
CA ASN A 79 -11.70 10.00 -9.89
C ASN A 79 -11.23 10.79 -8.66
N SER A 80 -11.30 12.12 -8.74
CA SER A 80 -10.95 13.02 -7.63
C SER A 80 -11.78 12.83 -6.35
N GLN A 81 -12.87 12.05 -6.42
CA GLN A 81 -13.74 11.70 -5.28
C GLN A 81 -13.47 10.27 -4.76
N GLY A 82 -12.42 9.60 -5.24
CA GLY A 82 -12.07 8.22 -4.84
C GLY A 82 -12.95 7.13 -5.43
N LYS A 83 -13.84 7.47 -6.37
CA LYS A 83 -14.68 6.47 -7.06
C LYS A 83 -13.85 5.77 -8.11
N ALA A 84 -13.79 4.44 -8.03
CA ALA A 84 -13.17 3.62 -9.07
C ALA A 84 -13.88 3.85 -10.42
N LEU A 85 -13.11 4.24 -11.43
CA LEU A 85 -13.54 4.47 -12.80
C LEU A 85 -13.36 3.23 -13.67
N GLY A 86 -12.42 2.35 -13.31
CA GLY A 86 -12.14 1.12 -14.02
C GLY A 86 -10.80 0.51 -13.60
N VAL A 87 -10.45 -0.59 -14.26
CA VAL A 87 -9.11 -1.18 -14.16
C VAL A 87 -8.18 -0.39 -15.07
N SER A 88 -7.18 0.26 -14.49
CA SER A 88 -6.12 0.91 -15.29
C SER A 88 -5.00 -0.05 -15.65
N ARG A 89 -4.75 -1.07 -14.82
CA ARG A 89 -3.66 -2.04 -15.05
C ARG A 89 -3.89 -3.37 -14.37
N PHE A 90 -3.47 -4.43 -15.04
CA PHE A 90 -3.22 -5.74 -14.45
C PHE A 90 -1.87 -6.27 -14.94
N SER A 91 -0.97 -6.61 -14.02
CA SER A 91 0.38 -7.08 -14.35
C SER A 91 0.96 -7.99 -13.27
N ASP A 92 1.95 -8.79 -13.62
CA ASP A 92 2.78 -9.48 -12.64
C ASP A 92 3.62 -8.50 -11.80
N MET A 93 4.09 -8.94 -10.62
CA MET A 93 4.87 -8.10 -9.71
C MET A 93 6.26 -7.74 -10.18
N ALA A 94 6.89 -8.56 -11.02
CA ALA A 94 8.22 -8.24 -11.51
C ALA A 94 8.15 -7.03 -12.47
N HIS A 95 7.22 -7.06 -13.42
CA HIS A 95 6.96 -5.93 -14.32
C HIS A 95 6.54 -4.68 -13.57
N TYR A 96 5.60 -4.81 -12.63
CA TYR A 96 5.08 -3.66 -11.90
C TYR A 96 6.18 -2.94 -11.09
N ARG A 97 7.08 -3.69 -10.46
CA ARG A 97 8.20 -3.12 -9.70
C ARG A 97 9.20 -2.38 -10.59
N GLN A 98 9.56 -2.96 -11.73
CA GLN A 98 10.45 -2.31 -12.69
C GLN A 98 9.88 -0.98 -13.20
N GLU A 99 8.56 -0.94 -13.44
CA GLU A 99 7.86 0.29 -13.84
C GLU A 99 7.86 1.35 -12.72
N LEU A 100 7.60 0.95 -11.48
CA LEU A 100 7.65 1.85 -10.32
C LEU A 100 9.04 2.47 -10.14
N GLU A 101 10.11 1.68 -10.32
CA GLU A 101 11.49 2.16 -10.27
C GLU A 101 11.78 3.17 -11.38
N GLY A 102 11.32 2.90 -12.61
CA GLY A 102 11.42 3.85 -13.73
C GLY A 102 10.67 5.16 -13.48
N LEU A 103 9.45 5.08 -12.93
CA LEU A 103 8.65 6.27 -12.56
C LEU A 103 9.29 7.07 -11.41
N GLY A 104 9.89 6.38 -10.43
CA GLY A 104 10.62 6.99 -9.33
C GLY A 104 11.88 7.73 -9.80
N ALA A 105 12.63 7.13 -10.73
CA ALA A 105 13.79 7.76 -11.35
C ALA A 105 13.42 9.05 -12.09
N HIS A 106 12.34 9.05 -12.88
CA HIS A 106 11.87 10.24 -13.60
C HIS A 106 11.28 11.34 -12.70
N ARG A 107 10.75 10.99 -11.51
CA ARG A 107 10.33 11.98 -10.51
C ARG A 107 11.53 12.67 -9.88
N SER A 108 12.65 11.97 -9.71
CA SER A 108 13.90 12.53 -9.18
C SER A 108 14.64 13.44 -10.16
N GLU A 109 14.39 13.31 -11.47
CA GLU A 109 14.95 14.22 -12.50
C GLU A 109 14.10 15.49 -12.68
N LYS A 110 12.77 15.40 -12.56
CA LYS A 110 11.88 16.57 -12.66
C LYS A 110 11.78 17.39 -11.37
N THR A 111 12.09 16.78 -10.23
CA THR A 111 12.19 17.47 -8.94
C THR A 111 13.68 17.51 -8.62
N GLY A 112 14.36 18.63 -8.88
CA GLY A 112 15.80 18.79 -8.64
C GLY A 112 16.21 18.75 -7.16
N LEU A 113 15.75 17.75 -6.40
CA LEU A 113 16.21 17.46 -5.06
C LEU A 113 17.45 16.58 -5.16
N ARG A 114 18.59 17.24 -5.41
CA ARG A 114 19.90 16.66 -5.12
C ARG A 114 19.97 16.42 -3.61
N LEU A 115 19.90 15.16 -3.19
CA LEU A 115 20.24 14.77 -1.82
C LEU A 115 21.71 15.14 -1.59
N GLN A 116 21.95 16.25 -0.89
CA GLN A 116 23.27 16.57 -0.36
C GLN A 116 23.50 15.77 0.92
N PRO A 117 24.69 15.22 1.15
CA PRO A 117 25.02 14.59 2.42
C PRO A 117 24.97 15.65 3.53
N ALA A 118 24.41 15.25 4.68
CA ALA A 118 24.19 16.13 5.82
C ALA A 118 25.51 16.42 6.53
N ASP A 119 26.02 17.64 6.39
CA ASP A 119 27.08 18.18 7.26
C ASP A 119 26.80 19.67 7.60
N GLY A 120 26.68 19.94 8.90
CA GLY A 120 27.26 21.12 9.58
C GLY A 120 26.80 22.56 9.25
N HIS A 121 25.91 23.09 10.10
CA HIS A 121 25.98 24.41 10.76
C HIS A 121 26.01 25.77 9.96
N THR A 122 25.01 26.60 10.31
CA THR A 122 24.97 28.07 10.50
C THR A 122 24.14 28.93 9.52
N ALA A 123 23.61 30.02 10.11
CA ALA A 123 22.42 30.80 9.81
C ALA A 123 22.51 31.74 8.59
N ASN A 124 21.34 32.21 8.09
CA ASN A 124 20.82 33.60 8.21
C ASN A 124 19.83 33.95 7.06
N GLY A 125 18.87 34.86 7.33
CA GLY A 125 18.42 35.84 6.32
C GLY A 125 17.10 35.63 5.54
N ALA A 126 16.03 36.22 6.06
CA ALA A 126 14.90 36.95 5.44
C ALA A 126 14.48 36.82 3.94
N ASN A 127 13.15 36.91 3.80
CA ASN A 127 12.33 37.65 2.81
C ASN A 127 11.82 36.93 1.54
N GLY A 128 10.55 37.20 1.19
CA GLY A 128 10.10 37.22 -0.21
C GLY A 128 8.80 36.48 -0.52
N ALA A 129 7.79 37.25 -0.93
CA ALA A 129 6.44 36.84 -1.30
C ALA A 129 6.32 36.00 -2.59
N GLY A 130 5.17 35.33 -2.70
CA GLY A 130 4.43 35.25 -3.97
C GLY A 130 4.68 34.00 -4.82
N GLY A 131 3.69 33.11 -4.86
CA GLY A 131 3.69 31.99 -5.81
C GLY A 131 2.39 31.21 -5.78
N LYS A 132 1.35 31.73 -6.44
CA LYS A 132 0.26 30.88 -6.93
C LYS A 132 0.86 29.90 -7.94
N SER A 133 0.72 28.62 -7.66
CA SER A 133 0.90 27.53 -8.62
C SER A 133 -0.08 26.42 -8.21
N GLU A 134 -1.34 26.60 -8.59
CA GLU A 134 -2.27 25.50 -8.76
C GLU A 134 -1.72 24.60 -9.87
N ASN A 135 -1.17 23.45 -9.50
CA ASN A 135 -0.99 22.34 -10.43
C ASN A 135 -1.65 21.11 -9.81
N GLY A 136 -2.89 20.90 -10.23
CA GLY A 136 -3.64 19.69 -9.96
C GLY A 136 -2.94 18.50 -10.61
N ALA A 137 -2.32 17.68 -9.79
CA ALA A 137 -1.96 16.32 -10.12
C ALA A 137 -2.41 15.42 -8.97
N SER A 138 -3.73 15.33 -8.78
CA SER A 138 -4.35 14.31 -7.94
C SER A 138 -4.98 13.27 -8.85
N HIS A 139 -4.14 12.39 -9.38
CA HIS A 139 -4.56 11.05 -9.77
C HIS A 139 -3.93 10.13 -8.74
N ALA A 140 -4.66 9.94 -7.63
CA ALA A 140 -4.30 8.93 -6.65
C ALA A 140 -4.63 7.57 -7.27
N ASN A 141 -3.67 7.00 -8.00
CA ASN A 141 -3.77 5.62 -8.44
C ASN A 141 -3.71 4.74 -7.19
N GLY A 142 -4.88 4.28 -6.74
CA GLY A 142 -4.97 3.26 -5.71
C GLY A 142 -4.40 1.96 -6.28
N VAL A 143 -3.35 1.45 -5.63
CA VAL A 143 -2.82 0.13 -5.94
C VAL A 143 -3.64 -0.87 -5.13
N HIS A 144 -4.27 -1.84 -5.81
CA HIS A 144 -5.01 -2.91 -5.15
C HIS A 144 -4.27 -4.22 -5.48
N VAL A 145 -3.85 -4.95 -4.46
CA VAL A 145 -2.94 -6.10 -4.62
C VAL A 145 -3.60 -7.36 -4.12
#